data_AF-A0A9X5PGP0-F1
#
_entry.id   AF-A0A9X5PGP0-F1
#
_cell.length_a   1.000
_cell.length_b   1.000
_cell.length_c   1.000
_cell.angle_alpha   90.00
_cell.angle_beta   90.00
_cell.angle_gamma   90.00
#
_symmetry.space_group_name_H-M   'P 1'
#
loop_
_entity.id
_entity.type
_entity.pdbx_description
1 polymer ?
#
loop_
_entity_poly.entity_id
_entity_poly.type
_entity_poly.pdbx_seq_one_letter_code
_entity_poly.pdbx_strand_id
1 'polypeptide(L)'
;MKTRFTLTSLALASLMMMGNAAMAAVVPSGTSQFFNVKLTVTGSCETFTVTSGKTGAITAEGDVTDGADIDFASHLAETNSAELEKDNVGKAANGIQVSCSKNTVFQVALEPSNANANGTGSMSGLKANNQDKIAYQLFKPTINNQGTETEAVSDNISANNWGKDTNALSLVGKGTTTPIMLPVFAKVAAGALTNKTPDTYQDRVKVTLTY
;
A
#
# COMPACT_ATOMS: atom_id res chain seq x y z
N MET A 1 -49.35 101.36 14.14
CA MET A 1 -48.33 101.44 15.20
C MET A 1 -48.70 100.43 16.28
N LYS A 2 -47.74 99.65 16.79
CA LYS A 2 -47.83 98.56 17.82
C LYS A 2 -48.33 97.19 17.32
N THR A 3 -47.72 96.03 17.62
CA THR A 3 -46.39 95.60 18.12
C THR A 3 -46.34 94.07 17.95
N ARG A 4 -45.12 93.53 17.81
CA ARG A 4 -44.75 92.10 17.70
C ARG A 4 -45.25 91.24 18.88
N PHE A 5 -45.34 89.91 18.72
CA PHE A 5 -44.49 88.91 19.41
C PHE A 5 -44.81 87.45 19.03
N THR A 6 -43.77 86.66 18.81
CA THR A 6 -43.68 85.22 18.56
C THR A 6 -43.92 84.38 19.82
N LEU A 7 -44.40 83.13 19.68
CA LEU A 7 -43.85 81.94 20.37
C LEU A 7 -44.42 80.62 19.84
N THR A 8 -43.49 79.71 19.59
CA THR A 8 -43.56 78.28 19.25
C THR A 8 -44.09 77.40 20.39
N SER A 9 -44.83 76.32 20.09
CA SER A 9 -44.60 75.04 20.76
C SER A 9 -45.19 73.83 20.00
N LEU A 10 -44.50 72.71 20.17
CA LEU A 10 -44.60 71.41 19.50
C LEU A 10 -45.76 70.54 19.98
N ALA A 11 -46.28 69.70 19.07
CA ALA A 11 -46.93 68.40 19.30
C ALA A 11 -47.03 67.69 17.93
N LEU A 12 -46.91 66.39 17.71
CA LEU A 12 -46.48 65.20 18.45
C LEU A 12 -46.28 64.11 17.37
N ALA A 13 -45.39 63.15 17.61
CA ALA A 13 -44.95 62.11 16.70
C ALA A 13 -46.02 61.13 16.18
N SER A 14 -45.80 60.62 14.95
CA SER A 14 -46.18 59.27 14.47
C SER A 14 -45.57 59.09 13.07
N LEU A 15 -44.40 58.49 12.87
CA LEU A 15 -44.10 57.05 12.97
C LEU A 15 -45.21 56.16 12.42
N MET A 16 -45.24 55.93 11.11
CA MET A 16 -45.70 54.66 10.54
C MET A 16 -44.79 54.28 9.37
N MET A 17 -43.87 53.38 9.69
CA MET A 17 -43.26 52.50 8.71
C MET A 17 -44.38 51.70 8.03
N MET A 18 -44.58 51.87 6.74
CA MET A 18 -45.23 50.83 5.95
C MET A 18 -44.11 49.94 5.43
N GLY A 19 -43.83 48.90 6.24
CA GLY A 19 -43.01 47.79 5.79
C GLY A 19 -43.63 47.20 4.54
N ASN A 20 -42.80 46.97 3.52
CA ASN A 20 -43.13 46.06 2.45
C ASN A 20 -43.40 44.69 3.09
N ALA A 21 -44.66 44.40 3.40
CA ALA A 21 -45.10 43.04 3.60
C ALA A 21 -44.95 42.36 2.24
N ALA A 22 -43.86 41.62 2.09
CA ALA A 22 -43.69 40.67 1.00
C ALA A 22 -44.85 39.66 1.12
N MET A 23 -45.92 39.89 0.37
CA MET A 23 -47.02 38.94 0.25
C MET A 23 -46.43 37.67 -0.39
N ALA A 24 -46.38 36.59 0.38
CA ALA A 24 -45.91 35.30 -0.11
C ALA A 24 -46.83 34.84 -1.24
N ALA A 25 -46.25 34.60 -2.42
CA ALA A 25 -46.98 34.10 -3.58
C ALA A 25 -47.53 32.69 -3.27
N VAL A 26 -48.80 32.45 -3.60
CA VAL A 26 -49.45 31.15 -3.47
C VAL A 26 -48.81 30.19 -4.49
N VAL A 27 -48.19 29.10 -4.01
CA VAL A 27 -47.59 28.06 -4.86
C VAL A 27 -48.73 27.18 -5.44
N PRO A 28 -48.90 27.08 -6.77
CA PRO A 28 -49.97 26.29 -7.37
C PRO A 28 -49.90 24.80 -7.01
N SER A 29 -51.06 24.15 -6.84
CA SER A 29 -51.15 22.69 -6.68
C SER A 29 -50.52 21.99 -7.89
N GLY A 30 -49.68 20.98 -7.63
CA GLY A 30 -48.92 20.28 -8.68
C GLY A 30 -47.57 20.92 -9.04
N THR A 31 -47.15 21.98 -8.34
CA THR A 31 -45.80 22.53 -8.49
C THR A 31 -44.77 21.51 -8.01
N SER A 32 -43.88 21.10 -8.91
CA SER A 32 -42.75 20.21 -8.61
C SER A 32 -41.45 20.99 -8.50
N GLN A 33 -40.56 20.57 -7.62
CA GLN A 33 -39.20 21.11 -7.47
C GLN A 33 -38.21 19.96 -7.42
N PHE A 34 -36.95 20.24 -7.75
CA PHE A 34 -35.86 19.26 -7.69
C PHE A 34 -34.94 19.57 -6.51
N PHE A 35 -34.37 18.53 -5.92
CA PHE A 35 -33.22 18.63 -5.03
C PHE A 35 -32.13 17.68 -5.52
N ASN A 36 -30.87 17.99 -5.21
CA ASN A 36 -29.73 17.17 -5.62
C ASN A 36 -29.31 16.23 -4.50
N VAL A 37 -28.91 15.01 -4.86
CA VAL A 37 -28.22 14.06 -3.98
C VAL A 37 -26.79 13.90 -4.49
N LYS A 38 -25.79 13.98 -3.60
CA LYS A 38 -24.37 13.89 -3.94
C LYS A 38 -23.65 12.88 -3.04
N LEU A 39 -22.80 12.06 -3.64
CA LEU A 39 -21.88 11.13 -2.97
C LEU A 39 -20.48 11.28 -3.56
N THR A 40 -19.45 11.14 -2.72
CA THR A 40 -18.05 11.03 -3.15
C THR A 40 -17.48 9.73 -2.60
N VAL A 41 -16.86 8.94 -3.47
CA VAL A 41 -16.18 7.68 -3.12
C VAL A 41 -14.68 7.91 -3.25
N THR A 42 -13.92 7.48 -2.24
CA THR A 42 -12.45 7.57 -2.22
C THR A 42 -11.84 6.18 -2.30
N GLY A 43 -10.61 6.08 -2.79
CA GLY A 43 -9.88 4.81 -2.84
C GLY A 43 -9.58 4.24 -1.45
N SER A 44 -9.59 2.91 -1.34
CA SER A 44 -9.25 2.18 -0.13
C SER A 44 -8.57 0.84 -0.45
N CYS A 45 -7.78 0.32 0.48
CA CYS A 45 -7.35 -1.07 0.51
C CYS A 45 -7.88 -1.75 1.76
N GLU A 46 -8.57 -2.88 1.60
CA GLU A 46 -9.26 -3.59 2.68
C GLU A 46 -8.52 -4.84 3.12
N THR A 47 -7.75 -5.46 2.21
CA THR A 47 -6.95 -6.65 2.50
C THR A 47 -5.48 -6.36 2.24
N PHE A 48 -4.66 -6.60 3.24
CA PHE A 48 -3.21 -6.69 3.13
C PHE A 48 -2.75 -7.82 4.05
N THR A 49 -2.43 -8.97 3.45
CA THR A 49 -1.97 -10.14 4.20
C THR A 49 -0.68 -10.65 3.61
N VAL A 50 0.21 -11.13 4.47
CA VAL A 50 1.47 -11.77 4.12
C VAL A 50 1.45 -13.12 4.80
N THR A 51 1.05 -14.15 4.06
CA THR A 51 1.09 -15.53 4.59
C THR A 51 2.54 -15.93 4.77
N SER A 52 2.88 -16.52 5.92
CA SER A 52 4.20 -17.10 6.20
C SER A 52 4.05 -18.36 7.05
N GLY A 53 5.02 -19.25 7.01
CA GLY A 53 5.06 -20.46 7.84
C GLY A 53 5.30 -20.15 9.31
N LYS A 54 5.83 -18.95 9.61
CA LYS A 54 6.06 -18.45 10.96
C LYS A 54 5.80 -16.95 11.10
N THR A 55 5.20 -16.54 12.21
CA THR A 55 4.91 -15.12 12.51
C THR A 55 6.13 -14.33 13.00
N GLY A 56 7.15 -15.02 13.51
CA GLY A 56 8.44 -14.46 13.96
C GLY A 56 9.55 -14.65 12.93
N ALA A 57 10.80 -14.37 13.33
CA ALA A 57 11.95 -14.83 12.56
C ALA A 57 12.09 -16.36 12.68
N ILE A 58 12.68 -16.99 11.68
CA ILE A 58 13.20 -18.36 11.80
C ILE A 58 14.31 -18.35 12.86
N THR A 59 14.26 -19.35 13.73
CA THR A 59 15.14 -19.52 14.90
C THR A 59 15.72 -20.92 14.97
N ALA A 60 15.22 -21.86 14.17
CA ALA A 60 15.73 -23.22 14.05
C ALA A 60 15.55 -23.75 12.62
N GLU A 61 16.40 -24.69 12.21
CA GLU A 61 16.36 -25.35 10.89
C GLU A 61 14.99 -25.98 10.57
N GLY A 62 14.29 -26.50 11.59
CA GLY A 62 12.99 -27.15 11.42
C GLY A 62 11.77 -26.22 11.45
N ASP A 63 11.97 -24.89 11.54
CA ASP A 63 10.84 -23.96 11.44
C ASP A 63 10.23 -24.01 10.02
N VAL A 64 8.90 -24.00 9.94
CA VAL A 64 8.17 -24.13 8.68
C VAL A 64 8.28 -22.84 7.85
N THR A 65 8.51 -23.01 6.54
CA THR A 65 8.38 -21.96 5.52
C THR A 65 7.07 -22.17 4.73
N ASP A 66 6.32 -21.09 4.49
CA ASP A 66 5.06 -21.13 3.71
C ASP A 66 4.77 -19.76 3.09
N GLY A 67 3.81 -19.68 2.17
CA GLY A 67 3.29 -18.42 1.65
C GLY A 67 4.37 -17.58 0.96
N ALA A 68 4.61 -16.38 1.49
CA ALA A 68 5.59 -15.41 1.00
C ALA A 68 7.04 -15.72 1.42
N ASP A 69 7.27 -16.74 2.26
CA ASP A 69 8.61 -17.18 2.62
C ASP A 69 9.34 -17.76 1.39
N ILE A 70 10.65 -17.55 1.31
CA ILE A 70 11.51 -18.13 0.27
C ILE A 70 12.48 -19.10 0.95
N ASP A 71 12.43 -20.36 0.53
CA ASP A 71 13.37 -21.39 0.97
C ASP A 71 14.29 -21.79 -0.18
N PHE A 72 15.57 -21.43 -0.04
CA PHE A 72 16.60 -21.84 -0.99
C PHE A 72 16.99 -23.32 -0.86
N ALA A 73 16.51 -24.03 0.16
CA ALA A 73 16.89 -25.39 0.53
C ALA A 73 18.37 -25.50 0.94
N SER A 74 18.83 -26.73 1.20
CA SER A 74 20.20 -26.99 1.64
C SER A 74 21.19 -26.96 0.48
N HIS A 75 22.30 -26.25 0.67
CA HIS A 75 23.40 -26.18 -0.28
C HIS A 75 24.75 -26.42 0.41
N LEU A 76 25.73 -26.92 -0.35
CA LEU A 76 27.10 -27.06 0.14
C LEU A 76 27.79 -25.68 0.16
N ALA A 77 28.63 -25.45 1.16
CA ALA A 77 29.52 -24.30 1.22
C ALA A 77 30.73 -24.52 0.31
N GLU A 78 30.52 -24.42 -0.99
CA GLU A 78 31.51 -24.74 -2.02
C GLU A 78 32.04 -23.50 -2.73
N THR A 79 33.30 -23.58 -3.16
CA THR A 79 33.91 -22.57 -4.02
C THR A 79 33.19 -22.56 -5.36
N ASN A 80 32.88 -21.36 -5.88
CA ASN A 80 32.17 -21.18 -7.15
C ASN A 80 30.77 -21.80 -7.18
N SER A 81 30.04 -21.77 -6.05
CA SER A 81 28.62 -22.14 -6.01
C SER A 81 27.84 -21.50 -7.17
N ALA A 82 26.91 -22.23 -7.79
CA ALA A 82 26.05 -21.66 -8.82
C ALA A 82 25.20 -20.50 -8.27
N GLU A 83 24.69 -19.63 -9.16
CA GLU A 83 23.64 -18.70 -8.80
C GLU A 83 22.39 -19.49 -8.39
N LEU A 84 21.77 -19.09 -7.29
CA LEU A 84 20.49 -19.64 -6.85
C LEU A 84 19.40 -18.65 -7.21
N GLU A 85 18.30 -19.14 -7.77
CA GLU A 85 17.09 -18.37 -8.05
C GLU A 85 15.90 -19.13 -7.48
N LYS A 86 15.03 -18.44 -6.77
CA LYS A 86 13.88 -19.05 -6.10
C LYS A 86 12.68 -18.11 -6.02
N ASP A 87 11.50 -18.67 -6.11
CA ASP A 87 10.20 -18.07 -5.81
C ASP A 87 9.76 -18.38 -4.37
N ASN A 88 8.77 -17.65 -3.88
CA ASN A 88 8.16 -17.94 -2.58
C ASN A 88 7.39 -19.27 -2.58
N VAL A 89 7.32 -19.92 -1.42
CA VAL A 89 6.77 -21.28 -1.26
C VAL A 89 5.34 -21.40 -1.81
N GLY A 90 4.48 -20.42 -1.53
CA GLY A 90 3.09 -20.43 -2.00
C GLY A 90 2.87 -19.82 -3.39
N LYS A 91 3.94 -19.39 -4.08
CA LYS A 91 3.93 -18.88 -5.46
C LYS A 91 2.85 -17.80 -5.68
N ALA A 92 2.26 -17.74 -6.88
CA ALA A 92 1.11 -16.88 -7.19
C ALA A 92 -0.22 -17.26 -6.49
N ALA A 93 -0.28 -18.35 -5.72
CA ALA A 93 -1.52 -18.82 -5.09
C ALA A 93 -1.66 -18.39 -3.63
N ASN A 94 -0.55 -18.32 -2.89
CA ASN A 94 -0.52 -18.04 -1.45
C ASN A 94 0.76 -17.24 -1.13
N GLY A 95 0.63 -15.97 -0.78
CA GLY A 95 1.79 -15.09 -0.61
C GLY A 95 1.39 -13.73 -0.07
N ILE A 96 1.88 -12.66 -0.71
CA ILE A 96 1.41 -11.31 -0.40
C ILE A 96 0.10 -11.08 -1.16
N GLN A 97 -0.97 -10.82 -0.42
CA GLN A 97 -2.29 -10.55 -0.97
C GLN A 97 -2.69 -9.10 -0.69
N VAL A 98 -3.14 -8.40 -1.74
CA VAL A 98 -3.65 -7.03 -1.65
C VAL A 98 -5.01 -6.94 -2.34
N SER A 99 -6.00 -6.33 -1.67
CA SER A 99 -7.29 -5.99 -2.27
C SER A 99 -7.59 -4.51 -2.06
N CYS A 100 -7.61 -3.75 -3.15
CA CYS A 100 -7.94 -2.32 -3.15
C CYS A 100 -9.10 -2.03 -4.09
N SER A 101 -9.86 -0.96 -3.82
CA SER A 101 -10.90 -0.48 -4.71
C SER A 101 -10.35 -0.20 -6.11
N LYS A 102 -11.24 -0.27 -7.11
CA LYS A 102 -10.86 -0.09 -8.52
C LYS A 102 -10.13 1.23 -8.72
N ASN A 103 -9.06 1.19 -9.50
CA ASN A 103 -8.26 2.36 -9.86
C ASN A 103 -7.58 3.09 -8.68
N THR A 104 -7.51 2.44 -7.51
CA THR A 104 -6.69 2.91 -6.40
C THR A 104 -5.26 2.46 -6.64
N VAL A 105 -4.36 3.42 -6.87
CA VAL A 105 -2.92 3.15 -7.00
C VAL A 105 -2.38 2.77 -5.63
N PHE A 106 -1.62 1.69 -5.56
CA PHE A 106 -0.96 1.28 -4.33
C PHE A 106 0.47 0.83 -4.62
N GLN A 107 1.29 0.84 -3.57
CA GLN A 107 2.67 0.38 -3.60
C GLN A 107 2.90 -0.68 -2.53
N VAL A 108 3.62 -1.74 -2.89
CA VAL A 108 4.13 -2.73 -1.96
C VAL A 108 5.65 -2.63 -1.92
N ALA A 109 6.19 -2.30 -0.75
CA ALA A 109 7.61 -2.20 -0.49
C ALA A 109 8.11 -3.42 0.28
N LEU A 110 9.31 -3.90 -0.10
CA LEU A 110 10.05 -4.94 0.62
C LEU A 110 11.31 -4.32 1.25
N GLU A 111 11.46 -4.48 2.55
CA GLU A 111 12.60 -3.96 3.31
C GLU A 111 13.28 -5.12 4.06
N PRO A 112 14.43 -5.62 3.58
CA PRO A 112 15.24 -6.59 4.33
C PRO A 112 15.71 -6.01 5.67
N SER A 113 16.19 -6.85 6.60
CA SER A 113 16.53 -6.38 7.97
C SER A 113 17.64 -5.33 8.02
N ASN A 114 18.46 -5.23 6.96
CA ASN A 114 19.49 -4.21 6.79
C ASN A 114 18.96 -2.87 6.21
N ALA A 115 17.63 -2.74 6.03
CA ALA A 115 16.93 -1.56 5.52
C ALA A 115 17.34 -1.08 4.12
N ASN A 116 17.93 -1.96 3.29
CA ASN A 116 18.42 -1.62 1.96
C ASN A 116 17.27 -1.25 1.00
N ALA A 117 17.35 -0.07 0.36
CA ALA A 117 16.30 0.46 -0.50
C ALA A 117 16.11 -0.31 -1.82
N ASN A 118 17.12 -1.04 -2.28
CA ASN A 118 17.06 -1.86 -3.49
C ASN A 118 16.55 -3.28 -3.22
N GLY A 119 16.28 -3.65 -1.96
CA GLY A 119 15.89 -5.03 -1.62
C GLY A 119 17.05 -6.02 -1.58
N THR A 120 18.30 -5.54 -1.53
CA THR A 120 19.46 -6.39 -1.28
C THR A 120 19.53 -6.73 0.21
N GLY A 121 19.19 -7.97 0.57
CA GLY A 121 19.19 -8.45 1.94
C GLY A 121 20.47 -9.17 2.34
N SER A 122 20.56 -9.54 3.62
CA SER A 122 21.76 -10.17 4.19
C SER A 122 21.35 -11.19 5.25
N MET A 123 21.31 -12.46 4.86
CA MET A 123 20.93 -13.55 5.75
C MET A 123 22.07 -13.82 6.75
N SER A 124 21.67 -14.06 8.00
CA SER A 124 22.54 -14.30 9.14
C SER A 124 22.44 -15.75 9.59
N GLY A 125 23.57 -16.37 9.93
CA GLY A 125 23.58 -17.69 10.56
C GLY A 125 22.80 -17.69 11.88
N LEU A 126 22.09 -18.79 12.17
CA LEU A 126 21.37 -18.97 13.43
C LEU A 126 22.29 -19.35 14.60
N LYS A 127 23.45 -19.95 14.34
CA LYS A 127 24.41 -20.33 15.39
C LYS A 127 25.06 -19.10 15.99
N ALA A 128 25.10 -19.03 17.32
CA ALA A 128 25.63 -17.88 18.05
C ALA A 128 27.10 -17.54 17.75
N ASN A 129 27.90 -18.51 17.31
CA ASN A 129 29.31 -18.33 16.95
C ASN A 129 29.54 -18.16 15.43
N ASN A 130 28.48 -18.15 14.61
CA ASN A 130 28.57 -17.95 13.18
C ASN A 130 28.35 -16.48 12.83
N GLN A 131 29.41 -15.81 12.38
CA GLN A 131 29.36 -14.40 11.99
C GLN A 131 29.18 -14.20 10.48
N ASP A 132 29.15 -15.28 9.70
CA ASP A 132 29.01 -15.19 8.26
C ASP A 132 27.65 -14.60 7.86
N LYS A 133 27.65 -13.90 6.73
CA LYS A 133 26.44 -13.42 6.06
C LYS A 133 26.37 -13.92 4.64
N ILE A 134 25.15 -14.17 4.15
CA ILE A 134 24.89 -14.50 2.74
C ILE A 134 23.97 -13.43 2.17
N ALA A 135 24.46 -12.69 1.18
CA ALA A 135 23.67 -11.67 0.51
C ALA A 135 22.68 -12.31 -0.46
N TYR A 136 21.50 -11.70 -0.60
CA TYR A 136 20.52 -12.04 -1.61
C TYR A 136 19.88 -10.77 -2.17
N GLN A 137 19.25 -10.88 -3.34
CA GLN A 137 18.54 -9.78 -4.00
C GLN A 137 17.10 -10.18 -4.24
N LEU A 138 16.15 -9.34 -3.81
CA LEU A 138 14.72 -9.50 -4.09
C LEU A 138 14.36 -8.93 -5.47
N PHE A 139 13.46 -9.60 -6.18
CA PHE A 139 13.02 -9.23 -7.53
C PHE A 139 11.50 -9.16 -7.62
N LYS A 140 11.02 -8.23 -8.44
CA LYS A 140 9.60 -8.06 -8.73
C LYS A 140 9.10 -9.19 -9.65
N PRO A 141 7.84 -9.59 -9.54
CA PRO A 141 7.19 -10.34 -10.61
C PRO A 141 7.15 -9.53 -11.90
N THR A 142 7.06 -10.22 -13.03
CA THR A 142 6.74 -9.59 -14.31
C THR A 142 5.29 -9.13 -14.29
N ILE A 143 5.07 -7.85 -14.63
CA ILE A 143 3.76 -7.21 -14.71
C ILE A 143 3.39 -7.03 -16.17
N ASN A 144 2.25 -7.59 -16.58
CA ASN A 144 1.70 -7.46 -17.92
C ASN A 144 0.73 -6.29 -17.98
N ASN A 145 0.75 -5.52 -19.07
CA ASN A 145 -0.15 -4.39 -19.31
C ASN A 145 -0.19 -3.36 -18.16
N GLN A 146 0.97 -3.03 -17.61
CA GLN A 146 1.12 -2.13 -16.45
C GLN A 146 0.40 -0.80 -16.68
N GLY A 147 -0.33 -0.33 -15.66
CA GLY A 147 -1.07 0.92 -15.70
C GLY A 147 -2.37 0.90 -16.52
N THR A 148 -2.84 -0.27 -16.95
CA THR A 148 -4.10 -0.43 -17.69
C THR A 148 -5.15 -1.20 -16.88
N GLU A 149 -6.40 -1.14 -17.30
CA GLU A 149 -7.50 -1.95 -16.72
C GLU A 149 -7.26 -3.47 -16.82
N THR A 150 -6.32 -3.90 -17.67
CA THR A 150 -5.93 -5.31 -17.86
C THR A 150 -4.58 -5.65 -17.21
N GLU A 151 -4.06 -4.77 -16.34
CA GLU A 151 -2.83 -5.01 -15.59
C GLU A 151 -2.90 -6.36 -14.86
N ALA A 152 -1.88 -7.20 -15.03
CA ALA A 152 -1.85 -8.54 -14.45
C ALA A 152 -0.47 -8.89 -13.93
N VAL A 153 -0.44 -9.49 -12.74
CA VAL A 153 0.77 -10.03 -12.13
C VAL A 153 0.98 -11.44 -12.68
N SER A 154 2.18 -11.73 -13.18
CA SER A 154 2.56 -13.07 -13.62
C SER A 154 3.39 -13.79 -12.56
N ASP A 155 3.45 -15.12 -12.68
CA ASP A 155 4.27 -16.00 -11.81
C ASP A 155 5.72 -16.13 -12.31
N ASN A 156 6.24 -15.12 -13.01
CA ASN A 156 7.61 -15.09 -13.52
C ASN A 156 8.39 -13.95 -12.88
N ILE A 157 9.67 -14.18 -12.59
CA ILE A 157 10.59 -13.14 -12.16
C ILE A 157 10.79 -12.08 -13.26
N SER A 158 11.03 -10.83 -12.87
CA SER A 158 11.47 -9.76 -13.77
C SER A 158 12.93 -9.37 -13.47
N ALA A 159 13.55 -8.61 -14.36
CA ALA A 159 14.89 -8.05 -14.11
C ALA A 159 14.90 -6.91 -13.06
N ASN A 160 13.74 -6.50 -12.55
CA ASN A 160 13.62 -5.35 -11.67
C ASN A 160 13.77 -5.76 -10.21
N ASN A 161 14.65 -5.08 -9.49
CA ASN A 161 14.79 -5.23 -8.06
C ASN A 161 13.51 -4.80 -7.33
N TRP A 162 13.20 -5.48 -6.22
CA TRP A 162 12.07 -5.15 -5.37
C TRP A 162 12.56 -4.71 -3.99
N GLY A 163 12.43 -3.42 -3.72
CA GLY A 163 12.80 -2.81 -2.45
C GLY A 163 11.71 -1.87 -1.94
N LYS A 164 12.14 -0.74 -1.37
CA LYS A 164 11.26 0.36 -0.94
C LYS A 164 11.47 1.61 -1.79
N ASP A 165 10.71 2.66 -1.50
CA ASP A 165 10.76 3.94 -2.20
C ASP A 165 10.56 3.75 -3.72
N THR A 166 11.50 4.22 -4.55
CA THR A 166 11.44 4.08 -6.01
C THR A 166 11.51 2.63 -6.49
N ASN A 167 11.95 1.70 -5.63
CA ASN A 167 12.02 0.26 -5.95
C ASN A 167 10.80 -0.52 -5.45
N ALA A 168 9.80 0.13 -4.85
CA ALA A 168 8.54 -0.51 -4.50
C ALA A 168 7.79 -0.98 -5.77
N LEU A 169 6.96 -2.01 -5.63
CA LEU A 169 6.07 -2.48 -6.69
C LEU A 169 4.80 -1.62 -6.69
N SER A 170 4.57 -0.86 -7.76
CA SER A 170 3.35 -0.06 -7.94
C SER A 170 2.37 -0.79 -8.84
N LEU A 171 1.12 -0.89 -8.40
CA LEU A 171 0.02 -1.54 -9.11
C LEU A 171 -1.28 -0.74 -8.92
N VAL A 172 -2.31 -1.14 -9.65
CA VAL A 172 -3.65 -0.56 -9.59
C VAL A 172 -4.66 -1.58 -9.04
N GLY A 173 -5.48 -1.14 -8.10
CA GLY A 173 -6.52 -1.96 -7.47
C GLY A 173 -7.56 -2.46 -8.47
N LYS A 174 -7.97 -3.73 -8.31
CA LYS A 174 -8.96 -4.40 -9.18
C LYS A 174 -10.39 -4.45 -8.59
N GLY A 175 -10.59 -3.83 -7.43
CA GLY A 175 -11.79 -3.98 -6.62
C GLY A 175 -11.51 -4.83 -5.37
N THR A 176 -12.27 -4.58 -4.30
CA THR A 176 -12.03 -5.19 -2.98
C THR A 176 -12.37 -6.68 -2.93
N THR A 177 -13.16 -7.19 -3.89
CA THR A 177 -13.55 -8.60 -3.98
C THR A 177 -12.56 -9.47 -4.77
N THR A 178 -11.65 -8.85 -5.53
CA THR A 178 -10.71 -9.57 -6.40
C THR A 178 -9.29 -9.34 -5.90
N PRO A 179 -8.74 -10.25 -5.09
CA PRO A 179 -7.40 -10.10 -4.57
C PRO A 179 -6.34 -10.14 -5.67
N ILE A 180 -5.31 -9.33 -5.51
CA ILE A 180 -4.09 -9.37 -6.29
C ILE A 180 -3.06 -10.15 -5.46
N MET A 181 -2.62 -11.29 -6.00
CA MET A 181 -1.54 -12.10 -5.42
C MET A 181 -0.21 -11.66 -6.00
N LEU A 182 0.79 -11.47 -5.14
CA LEU A 182 2.13 -11.04 -5.52
C LEU A 182 3.15 -12.13 -5.15
N PRO A 183 3.63 -12.90 -6.14
CA PRO A 183 4.76 -13.80 -5.91
C PRO A 183 6.03 -12.97 -5.70
N VAL A 184 6.92 -13.48 -4.86
CA VAL A 184 8.19 -12.84 -4.51
C VAL A 184 9.33 -13.74 -4.99
N PHE A 185 10.36 -13.14 -5.57
CA PHE A 185 11.51 -13.85 -6.08
C PHE A 185 12.79 -13.35 -5.42
N ALA A 186 13.76 -14.24 -5.27
CA ALA A 186 15.08 -13.88 -4.77
C ALA A 186 16.19 -14.63 -5.51
N LYS A 187 17.36 -13.98 -5.57
CA LYS A 187 18.60 -14.62 -6.04
C LYS A 187 19.72 -14.52 -5.01
N VAL A 188 20.56 -15.56 -4.97
CA VAL A 188 21.86 -15.56 -4.30
C VAL A 188 22.93 -15.68 -5.38
N ALA A 189 23.85 -14.72 -5.44
CA ALA A 189 24.84 -14.64 -6.51
C ALA A 189 25.79 -15.85 -6.53
N ALA A 190 26.31 -16.16 -7.72
CA ALA A 190 27.33 -17.19 -7.87
C ALA A 190 28.55 -16.92 -6.97
N GLY A 191 29.08 -17.98 -6.37
CA GLY A 191 30.21 -17.93 -5.43
C GLY A 191 29.88 -17.40 -4.03
N ALA A 192 28.64 -16.97 -3.76
CA ALA A 192 28.27 -16.41 -2.46
C ALA A 192 28.34 -17.42 -1.30
N LEU A 193 28.37 -18.73 -1.58
CA LEU A 193 28.48 -19.78 -0.56
C LEU A 193 29.93 -20.17 -0.23
N THR A 194 30.91 -19.56 -0.89
CA THR A 194 32.34 -19.86 -0.68
C THR A 194 32.74 -19.52 0.77
N ASN A 195 33.41 -20.47 1.45
CA ASN A 195 33.89 -20.33 2.83
C ASN A 195 32.81 -19.96 3.86
N LYS A 196 31.54 -20.31 3.62
CA LYS A 196 30.47 -20.12 4.61
C LYS A 196 30.46 -21.25 5.62
N THR A 197 30.27 -20.90 6.88
CA THR A 197 30.09 -21.84 7.98
C THR A 197 28.78 -22.62 7.78
N PRO A 198 28.77 -23.97 7.81
CA PRO A 198 27.53 -24.72 7.71
C PRO A 198 26.53 -24.33 8.80
N ASP A 199 25.39 -23.77 8.39
CA ASP A 199 24.34 -23.22 9.26
C ASP A 199 23.06 -22.98 8.47
N THR A 200 21.96 -22.73 9.16
CA THR A 200 20.77 -22.10 8.57
C THR A 200 20.99 -20.59 8.54
N TYR A 201 20.78 -19.97 7.39
CA TYR A 201 20.90 -18.53 7.21
C TYR A 201 19.51 -17.92 7.01
N GLN A 202 19.20 -16.88 7.79
CA GLN A 202 17.87 -16.28 7.89
C GLN A 202 17.97 -14.75 7.72
N ASP A 203 17.02 -14.17 7.01
CA ASP A 203 16.70 -12.73 7.05
C ASP A 203 15.18 -12.58 7.23
N ARG A 204 14.73 -11.46 7.81
CA ARG A 204 13.30 -11.15 7.95
C ARG A 204 12.99 -9.87 7.19
N VAL A 205 12.26 -10.01 6.10
CA VAL A 205 11.84 -8.89 5.26
C VAL A 205 10.53 -8.30 5.80
N LYS A 206 10.50 -6.98 5.97
CA LYS A 206 9.29 -6.23 6.27
C LYS A 206 8.57 -5.86 4.97
N VAL A 207 7.29 -6.18 4.89
CA VAL A 207 6.42 -5.81 3.76
C VAL A 207 5.56 -4.62 4.19
N THR A 208 5.50 -3.57 3.37
CA THR A 208 4.69 -2.36 3.65
C THR A 208 3.79 -2.04 2.47
N LEU A 209 2.49 -1.81 2.72
CA LEU A 209 1.52 -1.32 1.74
C LEU A 209 1.30 0.19 1.95
N THR A 210 1.28 0.95 0.86
CA THR A 210 0.93 2.39 0.82
C THR A 210 -0.07 2.65 -0.31
N TYR A 211 -1.11 3.46 -0.08
CA TYR A 211 -2.13 3.85 -1.08
C TYR A 211 -2.74 5.22 -0.77
#